data_AF-A0A9W5U2K2-F1
#
_entry.id   AF-A0A9W5U2K2-F1
#
_cell.length_a   1.000
_cell.length_b   1.000
_cell.length_c   1.000
_cell.angle_alpha   90.00
_cell.angle_beta   90.00
_cell.angle_gamma   90.00
#
_symmetry.space_group_name_H-M   'P 1'
#
loop_
_entity.id
_entity.type
_entity.pdbx_description
1 polymer ?
#
loop_
_entity_poly.entity_id
_entity_poly.type
_entity_poly.pdbx_seq_one_letter_code
_entity_poly.pdbx_strand_id
1 'polypeptide(L)' 'MLINNYSPEDQIIIDAQLGSILATLSKTDKSIILTKEYYGYDYKEISEMLNLSISTIKSRVFRVKKRLIKARNDLDE' A
#
# COMPACT_ATOMS: atom_id res chain seq x y z
N MET A 1 8.77 -21.52 -3.51
CA MET A 1 7.39 -21.12 -3.85
C MET A 1 6.64 -20.91 -2.55
N LEU A 2 6.05 -19.74 -2.33
CA LEU A 2 5.13 -19.55 -1.20
C LEU A 2 3.83 -20.26 -1.57
N ILE A 3 3.49 -21.31 -0.86
CA ILE A 3 2.19 -21.97 -0.99
C ILE A 3 1.17 -20.95 -0.48
N ASN A 4 0.29 -20.50 -1.38
CA ASN A 4 -0.76 -19.55 -1.05
C ASN A 4 -1.80 -20.32 -0.22
N ASN A 5 -1.70 -20.22 1.11
CA ASN A 5 -2.51 -20.98 2.07
C ASN A 5 -3.93 -20.39 2.29
N TYR A 6 -4.36 -19.50 1.40
CA TYR A 6 -5.63 -18.78 1.50
C TYR A 6 -6.71 -19.45 0.65
N SER A 7 -7.88 -19.71 1.26
CA SER A 7 -9.09 -20.11 0.55
C SER A 7 -9.47 -19.04 -0.48
N PRO A 8 -10.17 -19.39 -1.58
CA PRO A 8 -10.79 -18.39 -2.46
C PRO A 8 -11.63 -17.36 -1.69
N GLU A 9 -12.26 -17.79 -0.59
CA GLU A 9 -13.05 -16.93 0.30
C GLU A 9 -12.19 -15.88 1.00
N ASP A 10 -11.03 -16.30 1.53
CA ASP A 10 -10.07 -15.40 2.18
C ASP A 10 -9.53 -14.36 1.19
N GLN A 11 -9.26 -14.76 -0.06
CA GLN A 11 -8.79 -13.83 -1.10
C GLN A 11 -9.83 -12.75 -1.41
N ILE A 12 -11.12 -13.12 -1.50
CA ILE A 12 -12.20 -12.16 -1.74
C ILE A 12 -12.28 -11.13 -0.60
N ILE A 13 -12.13 -11.59 0.65
CA ILE A 13 -12.15 -10.72 1.84
C ILE A 13 -10.94 -9.77 1.83
N ILE A 14 -9.74 -10.30 1.55
CA ILE A 14 -8.50 -9.52 1.45
C ILE A 14 -8.61 -8.44 0.37
N ASP A 15 -9.10 -8.80 -0.82
CA ASP A 15 -9.26 -7.87 -1.95
C ASP A 15 -10.27 -6.77 -1.64
N ALA A 16 -11.39 -7.11 -1.00
CA ALA A 16 -12.41 -6.14 -0.61
C ALA A 16 -11.86 -5.11 0.41
N GLN A 17 -11.13 -5.57 1.43
CA GLN A 17 -10.53 -4.68 2.42
C GLN A 17 -9.41 -3.84 1.83
N LEU A 18 -8.52 -4.44 1.02
CA LEU A 18 -7.48 -3.71 0.31
C LEU A 18 -8.10 -2.62 -0.57
N GLY A 19 -9.17 -2.95 -1.30
CA GLY A 19 -9.96 -2.00 -2.08
C GLY A 19 -10.48 -0.84 -1.24
N SER A 20 -11.03 -1.11 -0.05
CA SER A 20 -11.54 -0.06 0.84
C SER A 20 -10.43 0.88 1.35
N ILE A 21 -9.27 0.33 1.74
CA ILE A 21 -8.13 1.13 2.20
C ILE A 21 -7.58 1.97 1.04
N LEU A 22 -7.39 1.37 -0.13
CA LEU A 22 -6.91 2.08 -1.32
C LEU A 22 -7.88 3.17 -1.77
N ALA A 23 -9.20 2.99 -1.56
CA ALA A 23 -10.21 4.01 -1.85
C ALA A 23 -10.10 5.22 -0.92
N THR A 24 -9.63 5.03 0.32
CA THR A 24 -9.41 6.12 1.28
C THR A 24 -8.05 6.81 1.16
N LEU A 25 -7.17 6.35 0.26
CA LEU A 25 -5.90 7.02 0.00
C LEU A 25 -6.12 8.26 -0.87
N SER A 26 -5.37 9.31 -0.58
CA SER A 26 -5.28 10.44 -1.51
C SER A 26 -4.68 9.95 -2.84
N LYS A 27 -5.00 10.62 -3.95
CA LYS A 27 -4.42 10.31 -5.28
C LYS A 27 -2.88 10.25 -5.20
N THR A 28 -2.27 11.19 -4.47
CA THR A 28 -0.82 11.25 -4.26
C THR A 28 -0.30 10.03 -3.50
N ASP A 29 -0.93 9.62 -2.40
CA ASP A 29 -0.47 8.46 -1.62
C ASP A 29 -0.62 7.17 -2.42
N LYS A 30 -1.70 7.04 -3.21
CA LYS A 30 -1.91 5.92 -4.12
C LYS A 30 -0.81 5.86 -5.18
N SER A 31 -0.48 6.99 -5.80
CA SER A 31 0.62 7.07 -6.77
C SER A 31 1.95 6.67 -6.14
N ILE A 32 2.29 7.19 -4.95
CA ILE A 32 3.53 6.87 -4.23
C ILE A 32 3.66 5.37 -3.97
N ILE A 33 2.60 4.73 -3.49
CA ILE A 33 2.62 3.30 -3.15
C ILE A 33 2.72 2.44 -4.41
N LEU A 34 1.98 2.79 -5.46
CA LEU A 34 2.01 2.06 -6.71
C LEU A 34 3.40 2.15 -7.37
N THR A 35 4.01 3.34 -7.43
CA THR A 35 5.37 3.46 -7.95
C THR A 35 6.40 2.73 -7.11
N LYS A 36 6.31 2.81 -5.78
CA LYS A 36 7.27 2.15 -4.89
C LYS A 36 7.18 0.62 -4.93
N GLU A 37 5.97 0.08 -4.80
CA GLU A 37 5.75 -1.34 -4.50
C GLU A 37 5.37 -2.16 -5.73
N TYR A 38 4.64 -1.57 -6.69
CA TYR A 38 4.23 -2.27 -7.91
C TYR A 38 5.24 -2.07 -9.06
N TYR A 39 5.64 -0.82 -9.31
CA TYR A 39 6.59 -0.52 -10.38
C TYR A 39 8.07 -0.57 -9.95
N GLY A 40 8.34 -0.66 -8.64
CA GLY A 40 9.69 -0.88 -8.12
C GLY A 40 10.61 0.35 -8.06
N TYR A 41 10.11 1.55 -8.36
CA TYR A 41 10.89 2.79 -8.30
C TYR A 41 11.49 3.04 -6.90
N ASP A 42 12.64 3.69 -6.87
CA ASP A 42 13.28 4.13 -5.63
C ASP A 42 12.71 5.48 -5.14
N TYR A 43 13.10 5.90 -3.93
CA TYR A 43 12.57 7.14 -3.35
C TYR A 43 13.00 8.41 -4.09
N LYS A 44 14.16 8.39 -4.76
CA LYS A 44 14.68 9.53 -5.52
C LYS A 44 13.91 9.68 -6.82
N GLU A 45 13.70 8.59 -7.54
CA GLU A 45 12.89 8.59 -8.78
C GLU A 45 11.46 9.06 -8.50
N ILE A 46 10.84 8.60 -7.42
CA ILE A 46 9.49 9.03 -7.02
C ILE A 46 9.48 10.52 -6.62
N SER A 47 10.56 10.99 -5.98
CA SER A 47 10.73 12.40 -5.58
C SER A 47 10.75 13.32 -6.78
N GLU A 48 11.49 12.96 -7.81
CA GLU A 48 11.57 13.67 -9.08
C GLU A 48 10.23 13.59 -9.83
N MET A 49 9.62 12.41 -9.93
CA MET A 49 8.38 12.19 -10.68
C MET A 49 7.17 12.93 -10.09
N LEU A 50 7.08 13.03 -8.76
CA LEU A 50 5.94 13.63 -8.07
C LEU A 50 6.23 15.04 -7.55
N ASN A 51 7.46 15.55 -7.74
CA ASN A 51 7.94 16.82 -7.21
C ASN A 51 7.68 16.97 -5.70
N LEU A 52 8.03 15.93 -4.93
CA LEU A 52 7.88 15.86 -3.48
C LEU A 52 9.22 15.53 -2.84
N SER A 53 9.48 16.04 -1.62
CA SER A 53 10.71 15.66 -0.91
C SER A 53 10.74 14.15 -0.58
N ILE A 54 11.92 13.55 -0.62
CA ILE A 54 12.16 12.16 -0.20
C ILE A 54 11.61 11.90 1.21
N SER A 55 11.77 12.85 2.13
CA SER A 55 11.26 12.77 3.51
C SER A 55 9.74 12.69 3.56
N THR A 56 9.05 13.50 2.74
CA THR A 56 7.59 13.46 2.60
C THR A 56 7.13 12.11 2.08
N ILE A 57 7.80 11.58 1.05
CA ILE A 57 7.47 10.27 0.46
C ILE A 57 7.63 9.17 1.50
N LYS A 58 8.76 9.11 2.20
CA LYS A 58 9.01 8.12 3.26
C LYS A 58 7.94 8.17 4.36
N SER A 59 7.58 9.37 4.82
CA SER A 59 6.53 9.54 5.85
C SER A 59 5.18 9.05 5.36
N ARG A 60 4.81 9.36 4.10
CA ARG A 60 3.56 8.90 3.48
C ARG A 60 3.54 7.38 3.33
N VAL A 61 4.60 6.77 2.80
CA VAL A 61 4.73 5.31 2.69
C VAL A 61 4.56 4.64 4.04
N PHE A 62 5.24 5.14 5.08
CA PHE A 62 5.13 4.62 6.43
C PHE A 62 3.68 4.69 6.96
N ARG A 63 3.00 5.84 6.78
CA ARG A 63 1.60 6.01 7.20
C ARG A 63 0.67 5.04 6.48
N VAL A 64 0.83 4.86 5.17
CA VAL A 64 0.00 3.91 4.42
C VAL A 64 0.25 2.47 4.87
N LYS A 65 1.52 2.05 5.02
CA LYS A 65 1.87 0.72 5.53
C LYS A 65 1.28 0.46 6.92
N LYS A 66 1.32 1.45 7.81
CA LYS A 66 0.70 1.36 9.14
C LYS A 66 -0.82 1.14 9.05
N ARG A 67 -1.50 1.78 8.10
CA ARG A 67 -2.95 1.60 7.87
C ARG A 67 -3.27 0.20 7.32
N LEU A 68 -2.45 -0.29 6.39
CA LEU A 68 -2.60 -1.64 5.84
C LEU A 68 -2.40 -2.73 6.92
N ILE A 69 -1.38 -2.58 7.77
CA ILE A 69 -1.14 -3.50 8.89
C ILE A 69 -2.33 -3.50 9.85
N LYS A 70 -2.85 -2.31 10.19
CA LYS A 70 -4.02 -2.21 11.08
C LYS A 70 -5.22 -2.97 10.50
N ALA A 71 -5.56 -2.68 9.24
CA ALA A 71 -6.70 -3.34 8.61
C ALA A 71 -6.52 -4.86 8.49
N ARG A 72 -5.29 -5.34 8.30
CA ARG A 72 -5.00 -6.76 8.34
C ARG A 72 -5.22 -7.35 9.74
N ASN A 73 -4.76 -6.68 10.80
CA ASN A 73 -4.95 -7.19 12.16
C ASN A 73 -6.44 -7.21 12.56
N ASP A 74 -7.26 -6.32 12.00
CA ASP A 74 -8.72 -6.35 12.15
C ASP A 74 -9.38 -7.59 11.47
N LEU A 75 -8.62 -8.46 10.76
CA LEU A 75 -9.08 -9.75 10.23
C LEU A 75 -8.82 -10.95 11.18
N ASP A 76 -7.90 -10.79 12.12
CA ASP A 76 -7.48 -11.86 13.05
C ASP A 76 -8.29 -11.85 14.37
N GLU A 77 -9.16 -10.85 14.58
CA GLU A 77 -10.14 -10.72 15.68
C GLU A 77 -11.56 -11.09 15.22
#